data_AF-A0A7T5RHC9-F1
#
_entry.id   AF-A0A7T5RHC9-F1
#
_cell.length_a   1.000
_cell.length_b   1.000
_cell.length_c   1.000
_cell.angle_alpha   90.00
_cell.angle_beta   90.00
_cell.angle_gamma   90.00
#
_symmetry.space_group_name_H-M   'P 1'
#
loop_
_entity.id
_entity.type
_entity.pdbx_description
1 polymer ?
#
loop_
_entity_poly.entity_id
_entity_poly.type
_entity_poly.pdbx_seq_one_letter_code
_entity_poly.pdbx_strand_id
1 'polypeptide(L)'
;MTIEPGKSKMNAWITFIGVVLLLIGIYASVKTVVNLTLFEKYPQTGVLSINFFGAPTYYQREQDCLYPQTYYTPDGQKTRQPNEEEKTREKNQQKICVEGVKEQRQTAKINDISQSLLFLFLGAGVLAARKIFF
;
A
#
# COMPACT_ATOMS: atom_id res chain seq x y z
N MET A 1 -29.77 39.14 16.41
CA MET A 1 -29.28 37.90 15.77
C MET A 1 -28.74 36.99 16.86
N THR A 2 -29.56 36.06 17.33
CA THR A 2 -29.17 35.03 18.30
C THR A 2 -28.47 33.91 17.55
N ILE A 3 -27.15 33.81 17.74
CA ILE A 3 -26.38 32.66 17.25
C ILE A 3 -26.71 31.48 18.17
N GLU A 4 -27.42 30.48 17.66
CA GLU A 4 -27.70 29.27 18.41
C GLU A 4 -26.37 28.59 18.85
N PRO A 5 -26.18 28.31 20.15
CA PRO A 5 -24.91 27.82 20.69
C PRO A 5 -24.48 26.44 20.14
N GLY A 6 -25.39 25.70 19.49
CA GLY A 6 -25.08 24.44 18.81
C GLY A 6 -24.38 24.63 17.46
N LYS A 7 -24.68 25.72 16.73
CA LYS A 7 -24.17 25.96 15.37
C LYS A 7 -22.68 26.30 15.36
N SER A 8 -22.20 27.02 16.38
CA SER A 8 -20.77 27.37 16.52
C SER A 8 -19.89 26.16 16.84
N LYS A 9 -20.36 25.25 17.71
CA LYS A 9 -19.64 24.01 18.07
C LYS A 9 -19.55 23.05 16.89
N MET A 10 -20.63 22.87 16.14
CA MET A 10 -20.65 22.02 14.95
C MET A 10 -19.70 22.56 13.86
N ASN A 11 -19.68 23.87 13.63
CA ASN A 11 -18.74 24.49 12.70
C ASN A 11 -17.27 24.31 13.11
N ALA A 12 -16.97 24.40 14.41
CA ALA A 12 -15.63 24.14 14.92
C ALA A 12 -15.19 22.70 14.68
N TRP A 13 -16.07 21.72 14.93
CA TRP A 13 -15.81 20.30 14.67
C TRP A 13 -15.59 19.98 13.19
N ILE A 14 -16.44 20.49 12.30
CA ILE A 14 -16.29 20.30 10.84
C ILE A 14 -14.95 20.86 10.36
N THR A 15 -14.55 22.02 10.88
CA THR A 15 -13.26 22.64 10.56
C THR A 15 -12.10 21.80 11.03
N PHE A 16 -12.17 21.33 12.28
CA PHE A 16 -11.15 20.47 12.85
C PHE A 16 -10.98 19.19 12.01
N ILE A 17 -12.08 18.53 11.66
CA ILE A 17 -12.07 17.34 10.81
C ILE A 17 -11.46 17.64 9.44
N GLY A 18 -11.88 18.73 8.79
CA GLY A 18 -11.34 19.15 7.49
C GLY A 18 -9.82 19.39 7.52
N VAL A 19 -9.33 20.07 8.57
CA VAL A 19 -7.88 20.32 8.76
C VAL A 19 -7.14 19.01 9.01
N VAL A 20 -7.65 18.12 9.87
CA VAL A 20 -7.01 16.82 10.16
C VAL A 20 -6.92 15.97 8.88
N LEU A 21 -7.99 15.86 8.11
CA LEU A 21 -7.99 15.11 6.84
C LEU A 21 -6.99 15.69 5.85
N LEU A 22 -6.92 17.02 5.75
CA LEU A 22 -5.98 17.70 4.86
C LEU A 22 -4.52 17.47 5.29
N LEU A 23 -4.23 17.51 6.58
CA LEU A 23 -2.89 17.21 7.11
C LEU A 23 -2.50 15.74 6.85
N ILE A 24 -3.41 14.80 7.01
CA ILE A 24 -3.19 13.38 6.66
C ILE A 24 -2.88 13.26 5.16
N GLY A 25 -3.64 13.94 4.31
CA GLY A 25 -3.41 13.97 2.86
C GLY A 25 -2.05 14.54 2.47
N ILE A 26 -1.62 15.64 3.11
CA ILE A 26 -0.29 16.25 2.89
C ILE A 26 0.83 15.30 3.36
N TYR A 27 0.69 14.73 4.55
CA TYR A 27 1.68 13.78 5.06
C TYR A 27 1.81 12.57 4.13
N ALA A 28 0.67 12.03 3.68
CA ALA A 28 0.64 10.91 2.75
C ALA A 28 1.29 11.27 1.42
N SER A 29 0.97 12.43 0.83
CA SER A 29 1.54 12.84 -0.45
C SER A 29 3.05 13.05 -0.38
N VAL A 30 3.55 13.71 0.67
CA VAL A 30 4.99 13.89 0.90
C VAL A 30 5.68 12.53 1.00
N LYS A 31 5.15 11.60 1.79
CA LYS A 31 5.76 10.29 1.97
C LYS A 31 5.70 9.45 0.68
N THR A 32 4.63 9.55 -0.11
CA THR A 32 4.55 8.92 -1.44
C THR A 32 5.62 9.46 -2.38
N VAL A 33 5.83 10.78 -2.41
CA VAL A 33 6.89 11.42 -3.23
C VAL A 33 8.28 10.98 -2.76
N VAL A 34 8.52 10.96 -1.45
CA VAL A 34 9.76 10.44 -0.87
C VAL A 34 9.98 8.98 -1.27
N ASN A 35 8.94 8.15 -1.19
CA ASN A 35 9.03 6.75 -1.57
C ASN A 35 9.33 6.54 -3.07
N LEU A 36 8.83 7.43 -3.93
CA LEU A 36 9.08 7.39 -5.37
C LEU A 36 10.48 7.88 -5.76
N THR A 37 11.08 8.76 -4.95
CA THR A 37 12.35 9.43 -5.29
C THR A 37 13.56 8.79 -4.61
N LEU A 38 13.42 8.30 -3.38
CA LEU A 38 14.53 7.72 -2.62
C LEU A 38 14.73 6.22 -2.86
N PHE A 39 13.68 5.47 -3.18
CA PHE A 39 13.79 4.03 -3.37
C PHE A 39 13.76 3.66 -4.85
N GLU A 40 14.74 2.87 -5.28
CA GLU A 40 14.78 2.30 -6.64
C GLU A 40 13.56 1.37 -6.88
N LYS A 41 13.10 0.70 -5.82
CA LYS A 41 11.92 -0.14 -5.82
C LYS A 41 10.93 0.38 -4.78
N TYR A 42 9.72 0.70 -5.22
CA TYR A 42 8.67 1.18 -4.31
C TYR A 42 8.43 0.16 -3.18
N PRO A 43 8.31 0.58 -1.91
CA PRO A 43 8.08 -0.34 -0.81
C PRO A 43 6.75 -1.08 -0.98
N GLN A 44 6.68 -2.34 -0.53
CA GLN A 44 5.43 -3.11 -0.54
C GLN A 44 4.46 -2.63 0.55
N THR A 45 4.96 -1.94 1.57
CA THR A 45 4.15 -1.34 2.63
C THR A 45 3.62 0.01 2.18
N GLY A 46 2.30 0.19 2.22
CA GLY A 46 1.68 1.49 1.97
C GLY A 46 2.08 2.55 2.99
N VAL A 47 2.05 3.80 2.56
CA VAL A 47 2.35 5.03 3.33
C VAL A 47 1.42 5.18 4.53
N LEU A 48 0.13 4.95 4.28
CA LEU A 48 -0.94 4.87 5.25
C LEU A 48 -1.33 3.40 5.34
N SER A 49 -0.89 2.70 6.39
CA SER A 49 -1.25 1.30 6.64
C SER A 49 -2.70 1.16 7.12
N ILE A 50 -3.62 1.92 6.55
CA ILE A 50 -5.02 1.95 6.93
C ILE A 50 -5.71 0.84 6.13
N ASN A 51 -5.66 -0.37 6.70
CA ASN A 51 -6.38 -1.53 6.20
C ASN A 51 -7.88 -1.36 6.46
N PHE A 52 -8.57 -0.51 5.70
CA PHE A 52 -10.03 -0.34 5.81
C PHE A 52 -10.80 -1.65 5.52
N PHE A 53 -10.23 -2.57 4.73
CA PHE A 53 -10.85 -3.82 4.29
C PHE A 53 -9.97 -5.06 4.56
N GLY A 54 -9.31 -5.07 5.72
CA GLY A 54 -8.40 -6.08 6.26
C GLY A 54 -8.19 -7.41 5.53
N ALA A 55 -6.96 -7.61 5.06
CA ALA A 55 -6.27 -8.90 5.17
C ALA A 55 -4.85 -8.63 5.70
N PRO A 56 -4.27 -9.51 6.54
CA PRO A 56 -2.87 -9.39 6.93
C PRO A 56 -2.00 -9.54 5.68
N THR A 57 -1.31 -8.47 5.31
CA THR A 57 -0.39 -8.46 4.18
C THR A 57 0.93 -9.10 4.62
N TYR A 58 1.08 -10.41 4.35
CA TYR A 58 2.39 -11.04 4.40
C TYR A 58 3.20 -10.55 3.20
N TYR A 59 4.20 -9.72 3.46
CA TYR A 59 5.07 -9.16 2.42
C TYR A 59 6.18 -10.16 2.11
N GLN A 60 6.08 -10.82 0.96
CA GLN A 60 7.14 -11.68 0.48
C GLN A 60 8.24 -10.83 -0.16
N ARG A 61 9.50 -11.01 0.24
CA ARG A 61 10.62 -10.26 -0.34
C ARG A 61 11.09 -10.97 -1.60
N GLU A 62 11.62 -10.23 -2.58
CA GLU A 62 12.17 -10.84 -3.80
C GLU A 62 13.30 -11.83 -3.51
N GLN A 63 14.08 -11.59 -2.45
CA GLN A 63 15.13 -12.51 -2.00
C GLN A 63 14.59 -13.86 -1.50
N ASP A 64 13.33 -13.89 -1.04
CA ASP A 64 12.68 -15.11 -0.55
C ASP A 64 12.02 -15.90 -1.69
N CYS A 65 12.08 -15.41 -2.93
CA CYS A 65 11.58 -16.12 -4.12
C CYS A 65 12.54 -17.22 -4.60
N LEU A 66 13.67 -17.43 -3.92
CA LEU A 66 14.55 -18.56 -4.19
C LEU A 66 13.95 -19.81 -3.54
N TYR A 67 13.48 -20.75 -4.35
CA TYR A 67 12.91 -22.02 -3.90
C TYR A 67 13.89 -23.16 -4.17
N PRO A 68 14.92 -23.38 -3.33
CA PRO A 68 15.80 -24.53 -3.50
C PRO A 68 14.99 -25.81 -3.26
N GLN A 69 14.76 -26.60 -4.31
CA GLN A 69 14.17 -27.93 -4.18
C GLN A 69 15.26 -28.99 -4.13
N THR A 70 15.09 -29.97 -3.24
CA THR A 70 15.96 -31.16 -3.20
C THR A 70 15.27 -32.29 -3.94
N TYR A 71 15.90 -32.79 -5.00
CA TYR A 71 15.35 -33.88 -5.81
C TYR A 71 15.94 -35.21 -5.37
N TYR A 72 15.11 -36.23 -5.25
CA TYR A 72 15.52 -37.58 -4.88
C TYR A 72 15.44 -38.52 -6.08
N THR A 73 16.27 -39.57 -6.06
CA THR A 73 16.15 -40.69 -6.99
C THR A 73 14.84 -41.46 -6.74
N PRO A 74 14.31 -42.24 -7.71
CA PRO A 74 13.00 -42.90 -7.58
C PRO A 74 12.88 -43.85 -6.38
N ASP A 75 14.01 -44.40 -5.95
CA ASP A 75 14.22 -45.24 -4.78
C ASP A 75 14.33 -44.44 -3.46
N GLY A 76 14.37 -43.10 -3.52
CA GLY A 76 14.35 -42.20 -2.36
C GLY A 76 15.63 -42.17 -1.53
N GLN A 77 16.62 -43.00 -1.85
CA GLN A 77 17.81 -43.18 -1.01
C GLN A 77 18.90 -42.13 -1.23
N LYS A 78 18.91 -41.44 -2.39
CA LYS A 78 19.94 -40.46 -2.73
C LYS A 78 19.33 -39.20 -3.33
N THR A 79 19.97 -38.07 -3.06
CA THR A 79 19.70 -36.82 -3.78
C THR A 79 20.27 -36.91 -5.19
N ARG A 80 19.54 -36.39 -6.16
CA ARG A 80 19.98 -36.27 -7.56
C ARG A 80 19.96 -34.81 -8.00
N GLN A 81 20.62 -34.55 -9.12
CA GLN A 81 20.48 -33.27 -9.79
C GLN A 81 19.09 -33.16 -10.45
N PRO A 82 18.52 -31.93 -10.52
CA PRO A 82 17.27 -31.69 -11.24
C PRO A 82 17.45 -31.98 -12.72
N ASN A 83 16.42 -32.57 -13.34
CA ASN A 83 16.35 -32.70 -14.78
C ASN A 83 16.00 -31.33 -15.43
N GLU A 84 16.05 -31.24 -16.76
CA GLU A 84 15.81 -29.96 -17.45
C GLU A 84 14.37 -29.44 -17.27
N GLU A 85 13.38 -30.32 -17.15
CA GLU A 85 11.98 -29.93 -16.89
C GLU A 85 11.82 -29.34 -15.49
N GLU A 86 12.47 -29.93 -14.49
CA GLU A 86 12.46 -29.48 -13.10
C GLU A 86 13.16 -28.13 -12.95
N LYS A 87 14.33 -27.94 -13.59
CA LYS A 87 14.99 -26.63 -13.65
C LYS A 87 14.10 -25.58 -14.31
N THR A 88 13.37 -25.96 -15.35
CA THR A 88 12.44 -25.06 -16.03
C THR A 88 11.27 -24.69 -15.12
N ARG A 89 10.74 -25.65 -14.36
CA ARG A 89 9.67 -25.42 -13.38
C ARG A 89 10.13 -24.52 -12.24
N GLU A 90 11.33 -24.73 -11.69
CA GLU A 90 11.91 -23.85 -10.66
C GLU A 90 12.07 -22.42 -11.16
N LYS A 91 12.60 -22.24 -12.37
CA LYS A 91 12.70 -20.91 -13.01
C LYS A 91 11.34 -20.25 -13.18
N ASN A 92 10.33 -21.01 -13.57
CA ASN A 92 8.96 -20.49 -13.71
C ASN A 92 8.36 -20.10 -12.36
N GLN A 93 8.55 -20.90 -11.31
CA GLN A 93 8.10 -20.58 -9.96
C GLN A 93 8.78 -19.32 -9.42
N GLN A 94 10.09 -19.18 -9.63
CA GLN A 94 10.83 -17.98 -9.25
C GLN A 94 10.31 -16.75 -9.98
N LYS A 95 10.04 -16.85 -11.29
CA LYS A 95 9.46 -15.75 -12.08
C LYS A 95 8.10 -15.33 -11.55
N ILE A 96 7.19 -16.28 -11.31
CA ILE A 96 5.85 -16.01 -10.77
C ILE A 96 5.95 -15.30 -9.42
N CYS A 97 6.85 -15.74 -8.54
CA CYS A 97 7.05 -15.08 -7.25
C CYS A 97 7.54 -13.64 -7.40
N VAL A 98 8.54 -13.40 -8.24
CA VAL A 98 9.08 -12.04 -8.48
C VAL A 98 8.02 -11.14 -9.13
N GLU A 99 7.20 -11.67 -10.04
CA GLU A 99 6.08 -10.96 -10.63
C GLU A 99 5.02 -10.59 -9.58
N GLY A 100 4.66 -11.51 -8.68
CA GLY A 100 3.75 -11.22 -7.58
C GLY A 100 4.28 -10.11 -6.65
N VAL A 101 5.58 -10.09 -6.34
CA VAL A 101 6.19 -9.01 -5.56
C VAL A 101 6.13 -7.68 -6.31
N LYS A 102 6.37 -7.66 -7.62
CA LYS A 102 6.24 -6.46 -8.45
C LYS A 102 4.80 -5.94 -8.45
N GLU A 103 3.82 -6.82 -8.59
CA GLU A 103 2.39 -6.46 -8.56
C GLU A 103 2.02 -5.85 -7.21
N GLN A 104 2.45 -6.44 -6.09
CA GLN A 104 2.21 -5.89 -4.76
C GLN A 104 2.77 -4.47 -4.61
N ARG A 105 3.96 -4.19 -5.16
CA ARG A 105 4.55 -2.83 -5.14
C ARG A 105 3.75 -1.85 -6.00
N GLN A 106 3.25 -2.27 -7.15
CA GLN A 106 2.41 -1.43 -8.00
C GLN A 106 1.09 -1.11 -7.30
N THR A 107 0.46 -2.11 -6.69
CA THR A 107 -0.76 -1.92 -5.91
C THR A 107 -0.53 -0.99 -4.73
N ALA A 108 0.56 -1.16 -3.97
CA ALA A 108 0.92 -0.26 -2.87
C ALA A 108 1.12 1.19 -3.37
N LYS A 109 1.83 1.37 -4.49
CA LYS A 109 2.02 2.68 -5.11
C LYS A 109 0.70 3.33 -5.52
N ILE A 110 -0.17 2.59 -6.21
CA ILE A 110 -1.49 3.10 -6.63
C ILE A 110 -2.34 3.46 -5.42
N ASN A 111 -2.34 2.62 -4.40
CA ASN A 111 -3.08 2.86 -3.17
C ASN A 111 -2.58 4.10 -2.42
N ASP A 112 -1.26 4.29 -2.32
CA ASP A 112 -0.69 5.47 -1.65
C ASP A 112 -1.02 6.77 -2.39
N ILE A 113 -0.98 6.74 -3.73
CA ILE A 113 -1.39 7.88 -4.56
C ILE A 113 -2.89 8.15 -4.36
N SER A 114 -3.74 7.13 -4.49
CA SER A 114 -5.19 7.30 -4.40
C SER A 114 -5.63 7.77 -3.00
N GLN A 115 -5.06 7.21 -1.93
CA GLN A 115 -5.35 7.63 -0.57
C GLN A 115 -4.86 9.05 -0.29
N SER A 116 -3.66 9.42 -0.75
CA SER A 116 -3.17 10.79 -0.58
C SER A 116 -4.09 11.81 -1.26
N LEU A 117 -4.53 11.53 -2.50
CA LEU A 117 -5.47 12.37 -3.22
C LEU A 117 -6.84 12.41 -2.53
N LEU A 118 -7.36 11.25 -2.12
CA LEU A 118 -8.64 11.15 -1.42
C LEU A 118 -8.67 12.06 -0.18
N PHE A 119 -7.65 11.96 0.68
CA PHE A 119 -7.58 12.77 1.90
C PHE A 119 -7.35 14.26 1.63
N LEU A 120 -6.57 14.62 0.60
CA LEU A 120 -6.42 16.01 0.18
C LEU A 120 -7.75 16.60 -0.32
N PHE A 121 -8.45 15.89 -1.21
CA PHE A 121 -9.73 16.37 -1.76
C PHE A 121 -10.85 16.35 -0.72
N LEU A 122 -10.92 15.34 0.15
CA LEU A 122 -11.88 15.33 1.25
C LEU A 122 -11.61 16.46 2.24
N GLY A 123 -10.36 16.64 2.67
CA GLY A 123 -9.99 17.71 3.59
C GLY A 123 -10.28 19.10 3.03
N ALA A 124 -9.83 19.37 1.79
CA ALA A 124 -10.10 20.63 1.11
C ALA A 124 -11.60 20.81 0.81
N GLY A 125 -12.28 19.76 0.39
CA GLY A 125 -13.71 19.75 0.10
C GLY A 125 -14.57 20.07 1.33
N VAL A 126 -14.26 19.47 2.49
CA VAL A 126 -14.93 19.76 3.76
C VAL A 126 -14.75 21.23 4.16
N LEU A 127 -13.54 21.78 4.01
CA LEU A 127 -13.25 23.18 4.31
C LEU A 127 -13.93 24.15 3.32
N ALA A 128 -13.96 23.81 2.04
CA ALA A 128 -14.64 24.60 1.00
C ALA A 128 -16.17 24.56 1.17
N ALA A 129 -16.74 23.38 1.41
CA ALA A 129 -18.17 23.20 1.66
C ALA A 129 -18.62 23.96 2.90
N ARG A 130 -17.80 23.99 3.97
CA ARG A 130 -18.06 24.85 5.13
C ARG A 130 -18.26 26.30 4.71
N LYS A 131 -17.38 26.85 3.88
CA LYS A 131 -17.45 28.26 3.45
C LYS A 131 -18.71 28.59 2.65
N ILE A 132 -19.32 27.59 1.99
CA ILE A 132 -20.48 27.76 1.12
C ILE A 132 -21.80 27.51 1.87
N PHE A 133 -21.84 26.52 2.76
CA PHE A 133 -23.07 26.06 3.41
C PHE A 133 -23.25 26.54 4.87
N PHE A 134 -22.22 27.06 5.53
CA PHE A 134 -22.24 27.45 6.95
C PHE A 134 -21.70 28.86 7.18
#